data_AF-A0A5X8XPH1-F1
#
_entry.id   AF-A0A5X8XPH1-F1
#
_cell.length_a   1.000
_cell.length_b   1.000
_cell.length_c   1.000
_cell.angle_alpha   90.00
_cell.angle_beta   90.00
_cell.angle_gamma   90.00
#
_symmetry.space_group_name_H-M   'P 1'
#
loop_
_entity.id
_entity.type
_entity.pdbx_description
1 polymer ?
#
loop_
_entity_poly.entity_id
_entity_poly.type
_entity_poly.pdbx_seq_one_letter_code
_entity_poly.pdbx_strand_id
1 'polypeptide(L)'
;MGHAFAKLMYDVCQILGVFREGSKQRDRRAYGSFWRHQAFFNQRYNEITGIIDKERVFSEEERRSLFYKYEMFYNQIMSYPVFSTLIRSQIFERYIQLGVSSCLALDIHKTFNTTNNSGFYFHIHSFLLSDHCPTLENNGRDILQGVKNYLRGLIKSPDGSYKKVFSPLSEHIRNIRKNSTPIKSWMNIVIDECTEYAKVTLDKDEFDKIKGQLDTFKVAYSSLRTLLAFERRTGLIKHLSSYYKDLNQGEGMNDSYYFALHQYLYESKDFDERLLDSVVEEFQKKVTGPFSIQIGDNAWLDIKVIWHLVFNSLKGDVFSELDLRELAINLKNSPDSVVLAPYLTLSTIIHNICIDNLNEANKKINEILIDELPPGFISAAISTIKLALNIKLNGKTIKHGQLLSDINTILTYRGVFTDHVNIDRKFKQPDLILVMCANNLIIMSAIKQYNNMVQMTSFYNELELSAIHPQSITGILDEVESALGKINKRLDVTKKVINSEELAKLIIDEKILTVRECRQNLVSYLNEFTLYNCILNLNYIKSYLTLPGEKLVHISGLVGNSEERVIKRKFLAEAIRIVNDREGKIKPLAEGEKSQKMVLIHDLSSKCFKNDE
;
A
#
# COMPACT_ATOMS: atom_id res chain seq x y z
N MET A 1 4.72 -8.54 -9.94
CA MET A 1 3.33 -8.06 -9.78
C MET A 1 3.35 -6.68 -9.11
N GLY A 2 2.52 -5.73 -9.54
CA GLY A 2 2.45 -4.38 -8.92
C GLY A 2 1.59 -4.37 -7.65
N HIS A 3 1.75 -3.36 -6.78
CA HIS A 3 0.93 -3.18 -5.57
C HIS A 3 -0.55 -3.06 -5.94
N ALA A 4 -1.41 -3.92 -5.41
CA ALA A 4 -2.78 -4.09 -5.90
C ALA A 4 -3.68 -2.87 -5.60
N PHE A 5 -3.57 -2.26 -4.41
CA PHE A 5 -4.25 -1.00 -4.10
C PHE A 5 -3.77 0.15 -5.01
N ALA A 6 -2.47 0.18 -5.34
CA ALA A 6 -1.96 1.19 -6.26
C ALA A 6 -2.60 1.07 -7.65
N LYS A 7 -2.87 -0.16 -8.11
CA LYS A 7 -3.59 -0.40 -9.38
C LYS A 7 -5.01 0.18 -9.33
N LEU A 8 -5.73 -0.01 -8.23
CA LEU A 8 -7.05 0.60 -8.01
C LEU A 8 -6.98 2.13 -8.05
N MET A 9 -6.03 2.74 -7.33
CA MET A 9 -5.86 4.19 -7.32
C MET A 9 -5.42 4.76 -8.67
N TYR A 10 -4.66 4.00 -9.46
CA TYR A 10 -4.38 4.37 -10.84
C TYR A 10 -5.63 4.31 -11.71
N ASP A 11 -6.56 3.39 -11.48
CA ASP A 11 -7.82 3.38 -12.23
C ASP A 11 -8.72 4.54 -11.80
N VAL A 12 -8.74 4.92 -10.52
CA VAL A 12 -9.41 6.15 -10.02
C VAL A 12 -8.86 7.40 -10.71
N CYS A 13 -7.53 7.57 -10.75
CA CYS A 13 -6.89 8.69 -11.45
C CYS A 13 -7.29 8.74 -12.93
N GLN A 14 -7.47 7.58 -13.57
CA GLN A 14 -7.85 7.49 -14.98
C GLN A 14 -9.32 7.82 -15.21
N ILE A 15 -10.20 7.33 -14.33
CA ILE A 15 -11.64 7.62 -14.35
C ILE A 15 -11.88 9.12 -14.17
N LEU A 16 -11.16 9.76 -13.25
CA LEU A 16 -11.28 11.19 -12.96
C LEU A 16 -10.51 12.09 -13.95
N GLY A 17 -9.70 11.51 -14.84
CA GLY A 17 -8.93 12.28 -15.83
C GLY A 17 -7.79 13.10 -15.24
N VAL A 18 -7.22 12.63 -14.12
CA VAL A 18 -6.18 13.31 -13.34
C VAL A 18 -4.76 12.97 -13.84
N PHE A 19 -4.64 12.08 -14.83
CA PHE A 19 -3.36 11.81 -15.49
C PHE A 19 -2.97 12.91 -16.47
N ARG A 20 -1.71 13.34 -16.40
CA ARG A 20 -1.11 14.19 -17.43
C ARG A 20 -0.85 13.38 -18.70
N GLU A 21 -1.17 13.98 -19.86
CA GLU A 21 -0.80 13.46 -21.18
C GLU A 21 0.73 13.24 -21.26
N GLY A 22 1.16 12.16 -21.92
CA GLY A 22 2.58 11.81 -22.06
C GLY A 22 3.22 11.06 -20.88
N SER A 23 2.48 10.75 -19.82
CA SER A 23 3.01 9.93 -18.71
C SER A 23 3.27 8.48 -19.17
N LYS A 24 4.45 7.91 -18.82
CA LYS A 24 4.77 6.48 -19.03
C LYS A 24 3.95 5.58 -18.10
N GLN A 25 2.66 5.45 -18.41
CA GLN A 25 1.63 4.82 -17.58
C GLN A 25 1.89 3.32 -17.36
N ARG A 26 2.28 2.61 -18.43
CA ARG A 26 2.52 1.16 -18.40
C ARG A 26 3.71 0.80 -17.51
N ASP A 27 4.82 1.54 -17.65
CA ASP A 27 6.06 1.28 -16.92
C ASP A 27 5.90 1.57 -15.41
N ARG A 28 5.22 2.67 -15.06
CA ARG A 28 4.93 3.00 -13.65
C ARG A 28 3.98 1.99 -13.00
N ARG A 29 2.94 1.53 -13.72
CA ARG A 29 2.00 0.51 -13.22
C ARG A 29 2.67 -0.86 -13.04
N ALA A 30 3.62 -1.23 -13.90
CA ALA A 30 4.22 -2.57 -13.91
C ALA A 30 5.49 -2.69 -13.05
N TYR A 31 6.28 -1.63 -12.90
CA TYR A 31 7.63 -1.67 -12.31
C TYR A 31 7.89 -0.59 -11.24
N GLY A 32 6.84 0.11 -10.78
CA GLY A 32 6.95 1.02 -9.64
C GLY A 32 7.26 0.29 -8.34
N SER A 33 8.18 0.81 -7.53
CA SER A 33 8.28 0.42 -6.12
C SER A 33 7.12 1.04 -5.33
N PHE A 34 6.78 0.46 -4.17
CA PHE A 34 5.78 1.03 -3.26
C PHE A 34 6.01 2.52 -3.00
N TRP A 35 7.26 2.92 -2.73
CA TRP A 35 7.64 4.33 -2.55
C TRP A 35 7.31 5.20 -3.77
N ARG A 36 7.58 4.74 -4.99
CA ARG A 36 7.25 5.50 -6.22
C ARG A 36 5.74 5.66 -6.40
N HIS A 37 4.96 4.66 -5.99
CA HIS A 37 3.50 4.74 -5.99
C HIS A 37 3.02 5.78 -4.98
N GLN A 38 3.50 5.71 -3.74
CA GLN A 38 3.12 6.66 -2.69
C GLN A 38 3.48 8.11 -3.06
N ALA A 39 4.70 8.34 -3.55
CA ALA A 39 5.11 9.67 -4.03
C ALA A 39 4.24 10.18 -5.19
N PHE A 40 3.86 9.29 -6.11
CA PHE A 40 2.94 9.63 -7.20
C PHE A 40 1.55 10.01 -6.68
N PHE A 41 0.96 9.22 -5.78
CA PHE A 41 -0.39 9.47 -5.29
C PHE A 41 -0.46 10.65 -4.33
N ASN A 42 0.59 10.92 -3.55
CA ASN A 42 0.66 12.08 -2.66
C ASN A 42 0.41 13.41 -3.40
N GLN A 43 0.86 13.51 -4.66
CA GLN A 43 0.58 14.67 -5.52
C GLN A 43 -0.84 14.65 -6.11
N ARG A 44 -1.42 13.47 -6.32
CA ARG A 44 -2.72 13.28 -6.99
C ARG A 44 -3.91 13.31 -6.04
N TYR A 45 -3.73 13.01 -4.75
CA TYR A 45 -4.81 13.06 -3.77
C TYR A 45 -5.48 14.43 -3.74
N ASN A 46 -4.72 15.52 -3.75
CA ASN A 46 -5.28 16.87 -3.78
C ASN A 46 -6.06 17.15 -5.08
N GLU A 47 -5.57 16.66 -6.23
CA GLU A 47 -6.28 16.81 -7.51
C GLU A 47 -7.58 15.99 -7.53
N ILE A 48 -7.59 14.79 -6.93
CA ILE A 48 -8.79 13.96 -6.76
C ILE A 48 -9.79 14.67 -5.83
N THR A 49 -9.33 15.14 -4.66
CA THR A 49 -10.16 15.89 -3.69
C THR A 49 -10.78 17.12 -4.33
N GLY A 50 -10.03 17.89 -5.13
CA GLY A 50 -10.57 19.05 -5.83
C GLY A 50 -11.68 18.74 -6.86
N ILE A 51 -11.83 17.48 -7.27
CA ILE A 51 -12.92 17.03 -8.14
C ILE A 51 -14.10 16.53 -7.30
N ILE A 52 -13.85 15.59 -6.37
CA ILE A 52 -14.94 14.90 -5.65
C ILE A 52 -15.51 15.71 -4.48
N ASP A 53 -14.70 16.60 -3.91
CA ASP A 53 -15.03 17.41 -2.74
C ASP A 53 -14.58 18.86 -2.95
N LYS A 54 -15.01 19.44 -4.07
CA LYS A 54 -14.71 20.84 -4.42
C LYS A 54 -15.18 21.82 -3.35
N GLU A 55 -16.22 21.45 -2.63
CA GLU A 55 -16.86 22.26 -1.59
C GLU A 55 -16.12 22.19 -0.26
N ARG A 56 -15.15 21.27 -0.13
CA ARG A 56 -14.36 21.07 1.08
C ARG A 56 -15.26 20.77 2.28
N VAL A 57 -16.22 19.86 2.08
CA VAL A 57 -17.00 19.27 3.20
C VAL A 57 -16.03 18.67 4.21
N PHE A 58 -14.95 18.07 3.70
CA PHE A 58 -13.79 17.67 4.49
C PHE A 58 -12.58 18.51 4.10
N SER A 59 -11.71 18.76 5.09
CA SER A 59 -10.39 19.35 4.87
C SER A 59 -9.49 18.44 4.02
N GLU A 60 -8.44 19.01 3.44
CA GLU A 60 -7.45 18.23 2.66
C GLU A 60 -6.75 17.18 3.53
N GLU A 61 -6.55 17.45 4.83
CA GLU A 61 -5.97 16.51 5.78
C GLU A 61 -6.91 15.34 6.08
N GLU A 62 -8.20 15.61 6.34
CA GLU A 62 -9.21 14.55 6.53
C GLU A 62 -9.33 13.66 5.29
N ARG A 63 -9.31 14.24 4.09
CA ARG A 63 -9.32 13.48 2.82
C ARG A 63 -8.10 12.59 2.65
N ARG A 64 -6.92 13.07 3.04
CA ARG A 64 -5.69 12.29 3.03
C ARG A 64 -5.75 11.12 4.02
N SER A 65 -6.33 11.35 5.20
CA SER A 65 -6.59 10.31 6.19
C SER A 65 -7.51 9.21 5.62
N LEU A 66 -8.59 9.59 4.91
CA LEU A 66 -9.49 8.63 4.25
C LEU A 66 -8.77 7.75 3.21
N PHE A 67 -7.93 8.32 2.34
CA PHE A 67 -7.17 7.52 1.36
C PHE A 67 -6.25 6.49 2.03
N TYR A 68 -5.60 6.88 3.13
CA TYR A 68 -4.79 5.95 3.92
C TYR A 68 -5.63 4.85 4.56
N LYS A 69 -6.78 5.20 5.15
CA LYS A 69 -7.72 4.22 5.72
C LYS A 69 -8.25 3.24 4.68
N TYR A 70 -8.51 3.66 3.45
CA TYR A 70 -8.88 2.74 2.36
C TYR A 70 -7.76 1.73 2.04
N GLU A 71 -6.50 2.17 2.04
CA GLU A 71 -5.35 1.29 1.82
C GLU A 71 -5.21 0.27 2.96
N MET A 72 -5.34 0.70 4.21
CA MET A 72 -5.26 -0.17 5.38
C MET A 72 -6.42 -1.18 5.43
N PHE A 73 -7.65 -0.73 5.13
CA PHE A 73 -8.81 -1.61 5.02
C PHE A 73 -8.62 -2.68 3.95
N TYR A 74 -8.13 -2.27 2.77
CA TYR A 74 -7.81 -3.22 1.70
C TYR A 74 -6.76 -4.25 2.13
N ASN A 75 -5.65 -3.80 2.73
CA ASN A 75 -4.57 -4.70 3.16
C ASN A 75 -5.03 -5.68 4.25
N GLN A 76 -5.87 -5.24 5.19
CA GLN A 76 -6.37 -6.08 6.28
C GLN A 76 -7.42 -7.09 5.79
N ILE A 77 -8.27 -6.73 4.83
CA ILE A 77 -9.16 -7.70 4.18
C ILE A 77 -8.35 -8.79 3.46
N MET A 78 -7.27 -8.41 2.80
CA MET A 78 -6.43 -9.35 2.05
C MET A 78 -5.60 -10.28 2.95
N SER A 79 -5.28 -9.87 4.17
CA SER A 79 -4.53 -10.68 5.14
C SER A 79 -5.40 -11.67 5.92
N TYR A 80 -6.72 -11.45 5.95
CA TYR A 80 -7.66 -12.31 6.66
C TYR A 80 -7.79 -13.68 5.98
N PRO A 81 -7.49 -14.80 6.67
CA PRO A 81 -7.63 -16.14 6.10
C PRO A 81 -9.07 -16.47 5.67
N VAL A 82 -9.24 -16.94 4.43
CA VAL A 82 -10.54 -17.44 3.94
C VAL A 82 -10.40 -18.88 3.48
N PHE A 83 -11.10 -19.78 4.16
CA PHE A 83 -11.19 -21.19 3.78
C PHE A 83 -12.41 -21.39 2.89
N SER A 84 -12.19 -21.77 1.63
CA SER A 84 -13.28 -21.99 0.68
C SER A 84 -12.83 -22.90 -0.46
N THR A 85 -13.78 -23.55 -1.12
CA THR A 85 -13.59 -24.26 -2.39
C THR A 85 -13.66 -23.33 -3.60
N LEU A 86 -14.07 -22.07 -3.42
CA LEU A 86 -14.06 -21.08 -4.50
C LEU A 86 -12.63 -20.70 -4.89
N ILE A 87 -12.41 -20.45 -6.17
CA ILE A 87 -11.14 -19.93 -6.65
C ILE A 87 -10.97 -18.46 -6.25
N ARG A 88 -9.72 -18.03 -6.05
CA ARG A 88 -9.36 -16.68 -5.60
C ARG A 88 -10.05 -15.55 -6.37
N SER A 89 -10.15 -15.65 -7.71
CA SER A 89 -10.78 -14.63 -8.54
C SER A 89 -12.26 -14.40 -8.20
N GLN A 90 -12.99 -15.46 -7.84
CA GLN A 90 -14.39 -15.39 -7.44
C GLN A 90 -14.54 -14.71 -6.07
N ILE A 91 -13.62 -14.95 -5.14
CA ILE A 91 -13.63 -14.29 -3.83
C ILE A 91 -13.31 -12.80 -4.01
N PHE A 92 -12.28 -12.48 -4.81
CA PHE A 92 -11.88 -11.10 -5.08
C PHE A 92 -12.96 -10.30 -5.80
N GLU A 93 -13.70 -10.91 -6.72
CA GLU A 93 -14.85 -10.27 -7.35
C GLU A 93 -15.87 -9.80 -6.30
N ARG A 94 -16.18 -10.64 -5.31
CA ARG A 94 -17.10 -10.29 -4.23
C ARG A 94 -16.54 -9.23 -3.29
N TYR A 95 -15.24 -9.29 -3.00
CA TYR A 95 -14.55 -8.24 -2.22
C TYR A 95 -14.69 -6.88 -2.89
N ILE A 96 -14.49 -6.83 -4.21
CA ILE A 96 -14.63 -5.60 -5.00
C ILE A 96 -16.11 -5.16 -5.07
N GLN A 97 -17.04 -6.09 -5.27
CA GLN A 97 -18.48 -5.79 -5.32
C GLN A 97 -18.99 -5.14 -4.04
N LEU A 98 -18.67 -5.69 -2.86
CA LEU A 98 -19.05 -5.08 -1.59
C LEU A 98 -18.18 -3.86 -1.29
N GLY A 99 -16.86 -4.05 -1.17
CA GLY A 99 -15.97 -3.07 -0.55
C GLY A 99 -15.81 -1.77 -1.34
N VAL A 100 -15.70 -1.84 -2.67
CA VAL A 100 -15.59 -0.61 -3.48
C VAL A 100 -16.93 0.12 -3.50
N SER A 101 -18.03 -0.62 -3.68
CA SER A 101 -19.36 -0.02 -3.79
C SER A 101 -19.84 0.58 -2.47
N SER A 102 -19.58 -0.06 -1.33
CA SER A 102 -19.97 0.44 0.00
C SER A 102 -19.17 1.68 0.41
N CYS A 103 -17.85 1.66 0.22
CA CYS A 103 -16.98 2.81 0.47
C CYS A 103 -17.39 4.01 -0.38
N LEU A 104 -17.67 3.80 -1.68
CA LEU A 104 -18.12 4.88 -2.56
C LEU A 104 -19.53 5.37 -2.21
N ALA A 105 -20.47 4.47 -1.87
CA ALA A 105 -21.81 4.86 -1.46
C ALA A 105 -21.76 5.75 -0.21
N LEU A 106 -20.97 5.35 0.78
CA LEU A 106 -20.78 6.11 2.01
C LEU A 106 -20.06 7.44 1.75
N ASP A 107 -19.04 7.47 0.90
CA ASP A 107 -18.35 8.70 0.52
C ASP A 107 -19.27 9.71 -0.17
N ILE A 108 -20.08 9.24 -1.13
CA ILE A 108 -21.10 10.09 -1.76
C ILE A 108 -22.06 10.61 -0.69
N HIS A 109 -22.56 9.75 0.21
CA HIS A 109 -23.53 10.13 1.23
C HIS A 109 -22.97 11.19 2.20
N LYS A 110 -21.72 11.04 2.63
CA LYS A 110 -21.07 11.96 3.58
C LYS A 110 -20.55 13.24 2.94
N THR A 111 -20.23 13.22 1.64
CA THR A 111 -19.73 14.40 0.91
C THR A 111 -20.85 15.19 0.25
N PHE A 112 -22.01 14.58 0.03
CA PHE A 112 -23.09 15.23 -0.69
C PHE A 112 -23.64 16.44 0.09
N ASN A 113 -23.59 17.61 -0.53
CA ASN A 113 -24.18 18.83 -0.01
C ASN A 113 -25.52 19.11 -0.71
N THR A 114 -26.60 19.12 0.07
CA THR A 114 -27.96 19.37 -0.41
C THR A 114 -28.21 20.79 -0.91
N THR A 115 -27.30 21.73 -0.61
CA THR A 115 -27.44 23.15 -0.98
C THR A 115 -26.78 23.53 -2.30
N ASN A 116 -25.93 22.66 -2.87
CA ASN A 116 -25.20 22.96 -4.10
C ASN A 116 -25.57 22.03 -5.26
N ASN A 117 -26.48 22.51 -6.10
CA ASN A 117 -26.94 21.79 -7.30
C ASN A 117 -25.88 21.72 -8.41
N SER A 118 -24.75 22.41 -8.25
CA SER A 118 -23.61 22.38 -9.18
C SER A 118 -22.45 21.47 -8.70
N GLY A 119 -22.62 20.80 -7.56
CA GLY A 119 -21.62 19.91 -6.97
C GLY A 119 -21.38 18.66 -7.82
N PHE A 120 -20.16 18.10 -7.75
CA PHE A 120 -19.78 16.89 -8.50
C PHE A 120 -20.73 15.72 -8.22
N TYR A 121 -21.08 15.50 -6.95
CA TYR A 121 -21.96 14.42 -6.54
C TYR A 121 -23.45 14.69 -6.76
N PHE A 122 -23.89 15.92 -7.08
CA PHE A 122 -25.32 16.23 -7.19
C PHE A 122 -26.05 15.37 -8.22
N HIS A 123 -25.58 15.37 -9.47
CA HIS A 123 -26.20 14.57 -10.51
C HIS A 123 -25.92 13.07 -10.38
N ILE A 124 -24.86 12.68 -9.66
CA ILE A 124 -24.61 11.27 -9.32
C ILE A 124 -25.67 10.79 -8.31
N HIS A 125 -25.84 11.52 -7.22
CA HIS A 125 -26.88 11.30 -6.21
C HIS A 125 -28.26 11.18 -6.86
N SER A 126 -28.67 12.19 -7.65
CA SER A 126 -29.98 12.19 -8.30
C SER A 126 -30.15 11.01 -9.27
N PHE A 127 -29.10 10.65 -10.01
CA PHE A 127 -29.16 9.51 -10.91
C PHE A 127 -29.29 8.19 -10.15
N LEU A 128 -28.47 7.97 -9.12
CA LEU A 128 -28.48 6.75 -8.30
C LEU A 128 -29.83 6.51 -7.60
N LEU A 129 -30.53 7.58 -7.20
CA LEU A 129 -31.86 7.47 -6.59
C LEU A 129 -33.00 7.36 -7.62
N SER A 130 -32.78 7.78 -8.87
CA SER A 130 -33.81 7.77 -9.91
C SER A 130 -34.14 6.36 -10.43
N ASP A 131 -35.30 6.24 -11.09
CA ASP A 131 -35.69 5.04 -11.86
C ASP A 131 -34.79 4.79 -13.08
N HIS A 132 -33.98 5.77 -13.48
CA HIS A 132 -33.06 5.62 -14.60
C HIS A 132 -31.86 4.73 -14.26
N CYS A 133 -31.52 4.55 -12.97
CA CYS A 133 -30.39 3.74 -12.55
C CYS A 133 -30.85 2.32 -12.13
N PRO A 134 -30.29 1.24 -12.71
CA PRO A 134 -30.57 -0.12 -12.26
C PRO A 134 -30.01 -0.40 -10.86
N THR A 135 -30.76 -1.20 -10.11
CA THR A 135 -30.36 -1.80 -8.82
C THR A 135 -30.15 -3.31 -8.98
N LEU A 136 -29.63 -3.97 -7.94
CA LEU A 136 -29.51 -5.43 -7.89
C LEU A 136 -30.86 -6.14 -8.04
N GLU A 137 -31.96 -5.51 -7.60
CA GLU A 137 -33.32 -6.04 -7.73
C GLU A 137 -33.88 -5.90 -9.15
N ASN A 138 -33.42 -4.90 -9.91
CA ASN A 138 -33.91 -4.59 -11.26
C ASN A 138 -32.79 -4.71 -12.31
N ASN A 139 -32.22 -5.91 -12.39
CA ASN A 139 -31.01 -6.20 -13.16
C ASN A 139 -31.14 -6.08 -14.69
N GLY A 140 -32.36 -5.94 -15.22
CA GLY A 140 -32.63 -5.90 -16.67
C GLY A 140 -32.39 -4.55 -17.36
N ARG A 141 -32.21 -3.45 -16.61
CA ARG A 141 -32.04 -2.10 -17.22
C ARG A 141 -30.57 -1.82 -17.58
N ASP A 142 -30.35 -1.20 -18.74
CA ASP A 142 -29.03 -0.78 -19.21
C ASP A 142 -28.64 0.60 -18.65
N ILE A 143 -27.50 0.66 -17.96
CA ILE A 143 -26.99 1.88 -17.30
C ILE A 143 -26.77 3.01 -18.30
N LEU A 144 -26.20 2.71 -19.47
CA LEU A 144 -25.91 3.72 -20.48
C LEU A 144 -27.22 4.34 -20.98
N GLN A 145 -28.24 3.53 -21.22
CA GLN A 145 -29.56 4.01 -21.59
C GLN A 145 -30.22 4.82 -20.47
N GLY A 146 -30.03 4.41 -19.22
CA GLY A 146 -30.40 5.17 -18.03
C GLY A 146 -29.81 6.58 -18.04
N VAL A 147 -28.48 6.70 -18.18
CA VAL A 147 -27.79 7.99 -18.25
C VAL A 147 -28.29 8.84 -19.41
N LYS A 148 -28.50 8.25 -20.60
CA LYS A 148 -29.08 8.97 -21.75
C LYS A 148 -30.46 9.53 -21.43
N ASN A 149 -31.30 8.77 -20.73
CA ASN A 149 -32.65 9.18 -20.37
C ASN A 149 -32.63 10.31 -19.32
N TYR A 150 -31.77 10.20 -18.31
CA TYR A 150 -31.55 11.25 -17.31
C TYR A 150 -31.11 12.56 -17.97
N LEU A 151 -30.09 12.52 -18.83
CA LEU A 151 -29.59 13.70 -19.54
C LEU A 151 -30.63 14.33 -20.47
N ARG A 152 -31.44 13.53 -21.16
CA ARG A 152 -32.57 14.05 -21.97
C ARG A 152 -33.62 14.74 -21.12
N GLY A 153 -33.85 14.26 -19.89
CA GLY A 153 -34.77 14.88 -18.95
C GLY A 153 -34.40 16.33 -18.63
N LEU A 154 -33.10 16.64 -18.55
CA LEU A 154 -32.61 17.99 -18.23
C LEU A 154 -32.81 19.02 -19.35
N ILE A 155 -32.93 18.58 -20.61
CA ILE A 155 -33.08 19.46 -21.79
C ILE A 155 -34.47 19.37 -22.42
N LYS A 156 -35.46 18.80 -21.72
CA LYS A 156 -36.85 18.75 -22.18
C LYS A 156 -37.57 20.04 -21.80
N SER A 157 -38.19 20.69 -22.79
CA SER A 157 -39.20 21.72 -22.57
C SER A 157 -40.61 21.08 -22.53
N PRO A 158 -41.49 21.43 -21.57
CA PRO A 158 -42.83 20.83 -21.42
C PRO A 158 -43.70 20.89 -22.69
N ASP A 159 -43.50 21.93 -23.49
CA ASP A 159 -44.25 22.30 -24.70
C ASP A 159 -43.43 22.18 -25.99
N GLY A 160 -42.17 21.72 -25.92
CA GLY A 160 -41.28 21.62 -27.09
C GLY A 160 -40.73 22.95 -27.63
N SER A 161 -41.00 24.08 -26.96
CA SER A 161 -40.60 25.45 -27.36
C SER A 161 -39.12 25.60 -27.72
N TYR A 162 -38.22 24.91 -27.01
CA TYR A 162 -36.77 25.06 -27.18
C TYR A 162 -36.10 23.89 -27.92
N LYS A 163 -36.88 23.07 -28.63
CA LYS A 163 -36.37 21.86 -29.31
C LYS A 163 -35.25 22.16 -30.32
N LYS A 164 -35.30 23.29 -31.02
CA LYS A 164 -34.25 23.71 -31.97
C LYS A 164 -32.95 24.08 -31.25
N VAL A 165 -33.05 24.79 -30.13
CA VAL A 165 -31.90 25.18 -29.30
C VAL A 165 -31.15 23.94 -28.79
N PHE A 166 -31.89 22.93 -28.32
CA PHE A 166 -31.30 21.70 -27.76
C PHE A 166 -31.05 20.57 -28.78
N SER A 167 -31.27 20.80 -30.08
CA SER A 167 -31.07 19.78 -31.12
C SER A 167 -29.63 19.23 -31.14
N PRO A 168 -28.57 20.06 -31.07
CA PRO A 168 -27.19 19.57 -31.05
C PRO A 168 -26.92 18.66 -29.85
N LEU A 169 -27.41 19.03 -28.66
CA LEU A 169 -27.27 18.22 -27.45
C LEU A 169 -28.05 16.90 -27.53
N SER A 170 -29.26 16.93 -28.07
CA SER A 170 -30.10 15.74 -28.23
C SER A 170 -29.44 14.70 -29.14
N GLU A 171 -28.83 15.15 -30.24
CA GLU A 171 -28.05 14.30 -31.14
C GLU A 171 -26.81 13.75 -30.44
N HIS A 172 -26.08 14.59 -29.70
CA HIS A 172 -24.92 14.14 -28.95
C HIS A 172 -25.25 13.06 -27.92
N ILE A 173 -26.32 13.23 -27.13
CA ILE A 173 -26.76 12.24 -26.14
C ILE A 173 -27.09 10.91 -26.81
N ARG A 174 -27.76 10.94 -27.97
CA ARG A 174 -28.04 9.73 -28.75
C ARG A 174 -26.76 8.99 -29.13
N ASN A 175 -25.71 9.74 -29.49
CA ASN A 175 -24.43 9.22 -29.97
C ASN A 175 -23.45 8.78 -28.87
N ILE A 176 -23.75 8.93 -27.57
CA ILE A 176 -22.92 8.39 -26.49
C ILE A 176 -22.85 6.86 -26.63
N ARG A 177 -21.64 6.31 -26.81
CA ARG A 177 -21.42 4.86 -26.99
C ARG A 177 -20.92 4.21 -25.71
N LYS A 178 -21.21 2.90 -25.57
CA LYS A 178 -20.76 2.07 -24.45
C LYS A 178 -19.23 2.05 -24.31
N ASN A 179 -18.50 2.12 -25.44
CA ASN A 179 -17.04 1.98 -25.48
C ASN A 179 -16.28 3.28 -25.80
N SER A 180 -16.94 4.43 -25.92
CA SER A 180 -16.27 5.70 -26.27
C SER A 180 -16.11 6.60 -25.05
N THR A 181 -14.89 7.04 -24.71
CA THR A 181 -14.68 8.10 -23.71
C THR A 181 -14.94 9.44 -24.38
N PRO A 182 -16.05 10.13 -24.08
CA PRO A 182 -16.34 11.38 -24.77
C PRO A 182 -15.33 12.45 -24.36
N ILE A 183 -14.73 13.12 -25.34
CA ILE A 183 -13.70 14.14 -25.13
C ILE A 183 -14.34 15.34 -24.42
N LYS A 184 -13.73 15.81 -23.31
CA LYS A 184 -14.28 16.91 -22.47
C LYS A 184 -14.48 18.20 -23.27
N SER A 185 -13.54 18.51 -24.17
CA SER A 185 -13.58 19.71 -25.01
C SER A 185 -14.74 19.71 -26.00
N TRP A 186 -15.14 18.55 -26.50
CA TRP A 186 -16.20 18.46 -27.51
C TRP A 186 -17.58 18.77 -26.94
N MET A 187 -17.89 18.33 -25.72
CA MET A 187 -19.16 18.69 -25.10
C MET A 187 -19.25 20.18 -24.77
N ASN A 188 -18.14 20.80 -24.37
CA ASN A 188 -18.12 22.25 -24.17
C ASN A 188 -18.45 22.98 -25.47
N ILE A 189 -17.87 22.56 -26.60
CA ILE A 189 -18.17 23.13 -27.93
C ILE A 189 -19.66 23.04 -28.24
N VAL A 190 -20.29 21.88 -28.05
CA VAL A 190 -21.74 21.71 -28.32
C VAL A 190 -22.60 22.57 -27.39
N ILE A 191 -22.22 22.71 -26.12
CA ILE A 191 -22.93 23.58 -25.17
C ILE A 191 -22.77 25.05 -25.55
N ASP A 192 -21.57 25.45 -25.97
CA ASP A 192 -21.27 26.81 -26.40
C ASP A 192 -22.05 27.15 -27.69
N GLU A 193 -22.15 26.21 -28.64
CA GLU A 193 -23.01 26.32 -29.84
C GLU A 193 -24.49 26.54 -29.47
N CYS A 194 -25.03 25.74 -28.55
CA CYS A 194 -26.40 25.91 -28.04
C CYS A 194 -26.58 27.27 -27.35
N THR A 195 -25.57 27.73 -26.61
CA THR A 195 -25.61 29.00 -25.88
C THR A 195 -25.62 30.19 -26.83
N GLU A 196 -24.76 30.20 -27.85
CA GLU A 196 -24.71 31.26 -28.85
C GLU A 196 -26.00 31.30 -29.69
N TYR A 197 -26.52 30.13 -30.07
CA TYR A 197 -27.80 30.07 -30.78
C TYR A 197 -28.96 30.60 -29.92
N ALA A 198 -29.03 30.24 -28.63
CA ALA A 198 -30.03 30.76 -27.70
C ALA A 198 -29.94 32.29 -27.55
N LYS A 199 -28.71 32.83 -27.45
CA LYS A 199 -28.46 34.27 -27.31
C LYS A 199 -28.96 35.11 -28.49
N VAL A 200 -28.91 34.54 -29.69
CA VAL A 200 -29.36 35.21 -30.93
C VAL A 200 -30.87 35.10 -31.12
N THR A 201 -31.49 34.02 -30.62
CA THR A 201 -32.87 33.65 -30.97
C THR A 201 -33.91 33.90 -29.89
N LEU A 202 -33.50 34.07 -28.64
CA LEU A 202 -34.39 34.23 -27.49
C LEU A 202 -34.30 35.64 -26.92
N ASP A 203 -35.36 36.08 -26.22
CA ASP A 203 -35.27 37.27 -25.39
C ASP A 203 -34.38 37.03 -24.15
N LYS A 204 -34.08 38.10 -23.42
CA LYS A 204 -33.13 38.06 -22.31
C LYS A 204 -33.56 37.10 -21.19
N ASP A 205 -34.83 37.09 -20.83
CA ASP A 205 -35.33 36.30 -19.70
C ASP A 205 -35.37 34.80 -20.07
N GLU A 206 -35.78 34.51 -21.32
CA GLU A 206 -35.71 33.16 -21.88
C GLU A 206 -34.28 32.67 -22.03
N PHE A 207 -33.37 33.53 -22.49
CA PHE A 207 -31.95 33.21 -22.61
C PHE A 207 -31.33 32.87 -21.26
N ASP A 208 -31.56 33.68 -20.22
CA ASP A 208 -30.99 33.44 -18.89
C ASP A 208 -31.50 32.11 -18.30
N LYS A 209 -32.78 31.78 -18.53
CA LYS A 209 -33.35 30.47 -18.15
C LYS A 209 -32.69 29.31 -18.88
N ILE A 210 -32.52 29.40 -20.19
CA ILE A 210 -31.90 28.35 -21.01
C ILE A 210 -30.42 28.20 -20.69
N LYS A 211 -29.72 29.29 -20.46
CA LYS A 211 -28.33 29.29 -20.00
C LYS A 211 -28.19 28.54 -18.68
N GLY A 212 -29.08 28.77 -17.71
CA GLY A 212 -29.12 28.01 -16.46
C GLY A 212 -29.35 26.49 -16.67
N GLN A 213 -30.20 26.11 -17.63
CA GLN A 213 -30.40 24.71 -18.00
C GLN A 213 -29.15 24.10 -18.67
N LEU A 214 -28.49 24.84 -19.56
CA LEU A 214 -27.25 24.42 -20.21
C LEU A 214 -26.09 24.26 -19.22
N ASP A 215 -25.97 25.18 -18.26
CA ASP A 215 -24.98 25.08 -17.17
C ASP A 215 -25.25 23.85 -16.28
N THR A 216 -26.52 23.61 -15.93
CA THR A 216 -26.93 22.39 -15.20
C THR A 216 -26.58 21.13 -16.00
N PHE A 217 -26.89 21.11 -17.30
CA PHE A 217 -26.56 19.99 -18.18
C PHE A 217 -25.05 19.74 -18.24
N LYS A 218 -24.24 20.80 -18.30
CA LYS A 218 -22.77 20.73 -18.31
C LYS A 218 -22.23 20.01 -17.08
N VAL A 219 -22.74 20.37 -15.90
CA VAL A 219 -22.37 19.72 -14.63
C VAL A 219 -22.81 18.25 -14.65
N ALA A 220 -24.08 17.99 -14.98
CA ALA A 220 -24.64 16.64 -15.04
C ALA A 220 -23.84 15.72 -15.96
N TYR A 221 -23.53 16.18 -17.16
CA TYR A 221 -22.75 15.42 -18.12
C TYR A 221 -21.35 15.11 -17.59
N SER A 222 -20.66 16.09 -17.00
CA SER A 222 -19.33 15.89 -16.45
C SER A 222 -19.31 14.79 -15.39
N SER A 223 -20.26 14.83 -14.44
CA SER A 223 -20.35 13.85 -13.36
C SER A 223 -20.76 12.47 -13.85
N LEU A 224 -21.79 12.38 -14.70
CA LEU A 224 -22.27 11.10 -15.23
C LEU A 224 -21.31 10.46 -16.23
N ARG A 225 -20.47 11.26 -16.90
CA ARG A 225 -19.37 10.73 -17.72
C ARG A 225 -18.35 10.00 -16.87
N THR A 226 -17.99 10.54 -15.71
CA THR A 226 -17.10 9.87 -14.74
C THR A 226 -17.73 8.59 -14.24
N LEU A 227 -19.03 8.63 -13.91
CA LEU A 227 -19.78 7.45 -13.48
C LEU A 227 -19.79 6.35 -14.58
N LEU A 228 -20.02 6.70 -15.85
CA LEU A 228 -19.92 5.76 -16.97
C LEU A 228 -18.48 5.22 -17.17
N ALA A 229 -17.45 6.04 -16.93
CA ALA A 229 -16.07 5.60 -16.99
C ALA A 229 -15.74 4.59 -15.87
N PHE A 230 -16.30 4.80 -14.68
CA PHE A 230 -16.25 3.85 -13.57
C PHE A 230 -16.91 2.52 -13.96
N GLU A 231 -18.15 2.55 -14.47
CA GLU A 231 -18.87 1.33 -14.89
C GLU A 231 -18.09 0.49 -15.90
N ARG A 232 -17.48 1.12 -16.90
CA ARG A 232 -16.69 0.39 -17.90
C ARG A 232 -15.49 -0.33 -17.32
N ARG A 233 -14.93 0.19 -16.22
CA ARG A 233 -13.76 -0.41 -15.57
C ARG A 233 -14.14 -1.46 -14.54
N THR A 234 -15.24 -1.25 -13.84
CA THR A 234 -15.54 -2.02 -12.62
C THR A 234 -16.83 -2.83 -12.73
N GLY A 235 -17.82 -2.40 -13.52
CA GLY A 235 -19.14 -3.03 -13.60
C GLY A 235 -19.98 -2.89 -12.32
N LEU A 236 -19.66 -1.90 -11.47
CA LEU A 236 -20.18 -1.83 -10.10
C LEU A 236 -21.35 -0.87 -9.88
N ILE A 237 -21.84 -0.13 -10.88
CA ILE A 237 -22.89 0.88 -10.64
C ILE A 237 -24.15 0.28 -10.03
N LYS A 238 -24.53 -0.95 -10.40
CA LYS A 238 -25.71 -1.61 -9.83
C LYS A 238 -25.58 -1.82 -8.32
N HIS A 239 -24.40 -2.30 -7.89
CA HIS A 239 -24.07 -2.48 -6.48
C HIS A 239 -24.04 -1.13 -5.75
N LEU A 240 -23.36 -0.14 -6.34
CA LEU A 240 -23.30 1.23 -5.83
C LEU A 240 -24.71 1.83 -5.64
N SER A 241 -25.58 1.66 -6.63
CA SER A 241 -26.94 2.21 -6.60
C SER A 241 -27.81 1.55 -5.54
N SER A 242 -27.76 0.22 -5.40
CA SER A 242 -28.47 -0.49 -4.33
C SER A 242 -28.02 0.02 -2.96
N TYR A 243 -26.73 -0.05 -2.67
CA TYR A 243 -26.17 0.36 -1.39
C TYR A 243 -26.40 1.83 -1.06
N TYR A 244 -26.34 2.70 -2.06
CA TYR A 244 -26.62 4.12 -1.86
C TYR A 244 -28.09 4.39 -1.52
N LYS A 245 -29.04 3.65 -2.13
CA LYS A 245 -30.47 3.77 -1.81
C LYS A 245 -30.73 3.33 -0.37
N ASP A 246 -30.15 2.21 0.05
CA ASP A 246 -30.30 1.68 1.42
C ASP A 246 -29.79 2.71 2.45
N LEU A 247 -28.60 3.29 2.22
CA LEU A 247 -28.06 4.36 3.07
C LEU A 247 -28.95 5.61 3.11
N ASN A 248 -29.49 6.03 1.96
CA ASN A 248 -30.32 7.22 1.87
C ASN A 248 -31.70 7.06 2.52
N GLN A 249 -32.23 5.83 2.58
CA GLN A 249 -33.49 5.52 3.27
C GLN A 249 -33.34 5.43 4.80
N GLY A 250 -32.11 5.55 5.33
CA GLY A 250 -31.81 5.44 6.76
C GLY A 250 -31.66 3.99 7.26
N GLU A 251 -32.14 3.00 6.50
CA GLU A 251 -32.02 1.57 6.80
C GLU A 251 -30.56 1.09 6.72
N GLY A 252 -29.75 1.67 5.83
CA GLY A 252 -28.36 1.27 5.63
C GLY A 252 -27.45 1.50 6.84
N MET A 253 -27.77 2.43 7.74
CA MET A 253 -26.98 2.62 8.99
C MET A 253 -27.36 1.62 10.09
N ASN A 254 -28.45 0.88 9.94
CA ASN A 254 -28.81 -0.23 10.83
C ASN A 254 -28.06 -1.52 10.48
N ASP A 255 -27.38 -1.57 9.32
CA ASP A 255 -26.51 -2.67 8.93
C ASP A 255 -25.18 -2.59 9.69
N SER A 256 -24.80 -3.66 10.38
CA SER A 256 -23.60 -3.72 11.24
C SER A 256 -22.32 -3.38 10.48
N TYR A 257 -22.21 -3.82 9.23
CA TYR A 257 -21.07 -3.52 8.38
C TYR A 257 -20.99 -2.03 8.00
N TYR A 258 -22.09 -1.42 7.57
CA TYR A 258 -22.08 0.02 7.26
C TYR A 258 -21.84 0.89 8.47
N PHE A 259 -22.37 0.51 9.63
CA PHE A 259 -22.09 1.18 10.89
C PHE A 259 -20.59 1.13 11.20
N ALA A 260 -19.97 -0.06 11.22
CA ALA A 260 -18.53 -0.21 11.46
C ALA A 260 -17.68 0.55 10.43
N LEU A 261 -18.08 0.52 9.15
CA LEU A 261 -17.41 1.26 8.07
C LEU A 261 -17.49 2.77 8.29
N HIS A 262 -18.64 3.28 8.76
CA HIS A 262 -18.80 4.69 9.10
C HIS A 262 -17.92 5.12 10.26
N GLN A 263 -17.90 4.32 11.34
CA GLN A 263 -17.07 4.59 12.51
C GLN A 263 -15.59 4.65 12.15
N TYR A 264 -15.13 3.64 11.40
CA TYR A 264 -13.73 3.54 10.96
C TYR A 264 -13.32 4.72 10.08
N LEU A 265 -14.10 5.03 9.03
CA LEU A 265 -13.71 6.03 8.04
C LEU A 265 -13.88 7.47 8.54
N TYR A 266 -15.03 7.80 9.12
CA TYR A 266 -15.44 9.20 9.32
C TYR A 266 -15.58 9.65 10.78
N GLU A 267 -15.86 8.75 11.73
CA GLU A 267 -15.96 9.16 13.16
C GLU A 267 -14.59 9.26 13.82
N SER A 268 -13.69 8.32 13.52
CA SER A 268 -12.32 8.40 14.01
C SER A 268 -11.52 9.45 13.25
N LYS A 269 -10.95 10.43 13.95
CA LYS A 269 -10.06 11.44 13.34
C LYS A 269 -8.73 10.82 12.89
N ASP A 270 -8.21 9.93 13.72
CA ASP A 270 -6.93 9.26 13.51
C ASP A 270 -7.13 7.83 13.00
N PHE A 271 -6.04 7.16 12.62
CA PHE A 271 -6.09 5.74 12.31
C PHE A 271 -6.31 4.95 13.62
N ASP A 272 -7.33 4.10 13.65
CA ASP A 272 -7.63 3.22 14.78
C ASP A 272 -7.69 1.77 14.29
N GLU A 273 -6.77 0.95 14.80
CA GLU A 273 -6.63 -0.46 14.46
C GLU A 273 -7.79 -1.31 14.99
N ARG A 274 -8.40 -0.95 16.14
CA ARG A 274 -9.54 -1.68 16.69
C ARG A 274 -10.79 -1.49 15.83
N LEU A 275 -11.01 -0.26 15.36
CA LEU A 275 -12.10 0.03 14.42
C LEU A 275 -11.86 -0.64 13.06
N LEU A 276 -10.60 -0.72 12.61
CA LEU A 276 -10.24 -1.46 11.42
C LEU A 276 -10.58 -2.96 11.56
N ASP A 277 -10.19 -3.59 12.65
CA ASP A 277 -10.51 -5.01 12.88
C ASP A 277 -12.02 -5.23 12.94
N SER A 278 -12.77 -4.36 13.61
CA SER A 278 -14.23 -4.42 13.67
C SER A 278 -14.88 -4.35 12.28
N VAL A 279 -14.48 -3.40 11.42
CA VAL A 279 -15.06 -3.30 10.07
C VAL A 279 -14.66 -4.48 9.20
N VAL A 280 -13.45 -5.05 9.37
CA VAL A 280 -13.01 -6.24 8.64
C VAL A 280 -13.81 -7.46 9.06
N GLU A 281 -14.07 -7.67 10.35
CA GLU A 281 -14.91 -8.77 10.81
C GLU A 281 -16.32 -8.71 10.20
N GLU A 282 -16.97 -7.55 10.25
CA GLU A 282 -18.30 -7.36 9.65
C GLU A 282 -18.29 -7.51 8.12
N PHE A 283 -17.22 -7.04 7.47
CA PHE A 283 -17.01 -7.25 6.04
C PHE A 283 -16.91 -8.74 5.70
N GLN A 284 -16.09 -9.50 6.43
CA GLN A 284 -15.90 -10.93 6.16
C GLN A 284 -17.18 -11.72 6.43
N LYS A 285 -17.90 -11.44 7.53
CA LYS A 285 -19.21 -12.07 7.81
C LYS A 285 -20.17 -11.90 6.63
N LYS A 286 -20.23 -10.69 6.06
CA LYS A 286 -21.12 -10.36 4.96
C LYS A 286 -20.68 -10.94 3.61
N VAL A 287 -19.38 -10.90 3.30
CA VAL A 287 -18.87 -11.35 2.00
C VAL A 287 -18.61 -12.85 1.96
N THR A 288 -17.90 -13.40 2.94
CA THR A 288 -17.43 -14.79 2.90
C THR A 288 -18.39 -15.76 3.60
N GLY A 289 -19.19 -15.29 4.55
CA GLY A 289 -20.15 -16.12 5.30
C GLY A 289 -20.96 -17.11 4.46
N PRO A 290 -21.46 -16.76 3.26
CA PRO A 290 -22.23 -17.68 2.41
C PRO A 290 -21.46 -18.89 1.84
N PHE A 291 -20.12 -18.87 1.84
CA PHE A 291 -19.29 -19.90 1.18
C PHE A 291 -18.01 -20.27 1.94
N SER A 292 -17.76 -19.66 3.10
CA SER A 292 -16.63 -19.97 3.95
C SER A 292 -16.86 -21.32 4.64
N ILE A 293 -15.81 -22.15 4.67
CA ILE A 293 -15.77 -23.39 5.42
C ILE A 293 -15.28 -23.07 6.83
N GLN A 294 -16.07 -23.45 7.84
CA GLN A 294 -15.66 -23.35 9.22
C GLN A 294 -14.72 -24.52 9.54
N ILE A 295 -13.45 -24.21 9.74
CA ILE A 295 -12.45 -25.21 10.15
C ILE A 295 -12.50 -25.44 11.65
N GLY A 296 -12.12 -26.65 12.08
CA GLY A 296 -12.08 -27.00 13.51
C GLY A 296 -11.03 -26.22 14.30
N ASP A 297 -11.29 -26.04 15.61
CA ASP A 297 -10.44 -25.24 16.51
C ASP A 297 -8.97 -25.69 16.53
N ASN A 298 -8.71 -27.00 16.49
CA ASN A 298 -7.35 -27.54 16.44
C ASN A 298 -6.59 -27.11 15.17
N ALA A 299 -7.24 -27.20 14.00
CA ALA A 299 -6.64 -26.76 12.74
C ALA A 299 -6.40 -25.24 12.74
N TRP A 300 -7.26 -24.47 13.41
CA TRP A 300 -7.05 -23.03 13.59
C TRP A 300 -5.86 -22.72 14.50
N LEU A 301 -5.67 -23.49 15.58
CA LEU A 301 -4.48 -23.39 16.42
C LEU A 301 -3.20 -23.68 15.62
N ASP A 302 -3.20 -24.72 14.79
CA ASP A 302 -2.07 -25.04 13.91
C ASP A 302 -1.74 -23.88 12.94
N ILE A 303 -2.76 -23.26 12.36
CA ILE A 303 -2.59 -22.07 11.50
C ILE A 303 -1.99 -20.89 12.28
N LYS A 304 -2.41 -20.67 13.53
CA LYS A 304 -1.83 -19.64 14.40
C LYS A 304 -0.37 -19.94 14.75
N VAL A 305 0.00 -21.20 14.97
CA VAL A 305 1.40 -21.61 15.15
C VAL A 305 2.22 -21.28 13.91
N ILE A 306 1.74 -21.60 12.71
CA ILE A 306 2.42 -21.23 11.45
C ILE A 306 2.58 -19.71 11.35
N TRP A 307 1.53 -18.95 11.63
CA TRP A 307 1.59 -17.49 11.63
C TRP A 307 2.67 -16.98 12.59
N HIS A 308 2.71 -17.53 13.81
CA HIS A 308 3.69 -17.18 14.83
C HIS A 308 5.12 -17.50 14.37
N LEU A 309 5.35 -18.70 13.85
CA LEU A 309 6.66 -19.13 13.36
C LEU A 309 7.21 -18.17 12.29
N VAL A 310 6.37 -17.73 11.35
CA VAL A 310 6.82 -16.91 10.22
C VAL A 310 6.91 -15.42 10.56
N PHE A 311 5.99 -14.87 11.33
CA PHE A 311 5.91 -13.42 11.53
C PHE A 311 6.44 -12.92 12.88
N ASN A 312 6.69 -13.80 13.85
CA ASN A 312 7.20 -13.37 15.15
C ASN A 312 8.58 -12.71 15.01
N SER A 313 8.70 -11.49 15.53
CA SER A 313 9.92 -10.71 15.50
C SER A 313 10.66 -10.68 16.86
N LEU A 314 10.11 -11.37 17.86
CA LEU A 314 10.68 -11.56 19.20
C LEU A 314 11.14 -13.01 19.39
N LYS A 315 11.93 -13.27 20.43
CA LYS A 315 12.26 -14.64 20.85
C LYS A 315 10.98 -15.32 21.34
N GLY A 316 10.56 -16.37 20.65
CA GLY A 316 9.41 -17.22 21.03
C GLY A 316 9.86 -18.55 21.62
N ASP A 317 8.87 -19.41 21.87
CA ASP A 317 9.10 -20.78 22.31
C ASP A 317 9.88 -21.58 21.26
N VAL A 318 10.67 -22.54 21.73
CA VAL A 318 11.44 -23.44 20.87
C VAL A 318 10.57 -24.63 20.49
N PHE A 319 10.52 -24.95 19.20
CA PHE A 319 9.83 -26.08 18.61
C PHE A 319 10.83 -27.14 18.20
N SER A 320 10.58 -28.38 18.61
CA SER A 320 11.35 -29.54 18.17
C SER A 320 10.97 -29.93 16.74
N GLU A 321 11.80 -30.79 16.13
CA GLU A 321 11.46 -31.38 14.83
C GLU A 321 10.13 -32.17 14.89
N LEU A 322 9.86 -32.84 16.02
CA LEU A 322 8.64 -33.62 16.23
C LEU A 322 7.40 -32.72 16.25
N ASP A 323 7.47 -31.55 16.88
CA ASP A 323 6.35 -30.59 16.92
C ASP A 323 5.96 -30.14 15.51
N LEU A 324 6.95 -29.89 14.64
CA LEU A 324 6.71 -29.52 13.24
C LEU A 324 6.13 -30.67 12.41
N ARG A 325 6.54 -31.92 12.70
CA ARG A 325 5.95 -33.11 12.06
C ARG A 325 4.51 -33.32 12.51
N GLU A 326 4.23 -33.15 13.81
CA GLU A 326 2.87 -33.24 14.35
C GLU A 326 1.96 -32.18 13.75
N LEU A 327 2.42 -30.93 13.67
CA LEU A 327 1.73 -29.85 12.97
C LEU A 327 1.34 -30.22 11.53
N ALA A 328 2.28 -30.81 10.77
CA ALA A 328 2.00 -31.26 9.40
C ALA A 328 0.99 -32.43 9.34
N ILE A 329 1.08 -33.37 10.29
CA ILE A 329 0.15 -34.50 10.40
C ILE A 329 -1.27 -34.00 10.72
N ASN A 330 -1.41 -33.06 11.65
CA ASN A 330 -2.69 -32.50 12.06
C ASN A 330 -3.39 -31.78 10.89
N LEU A 331 -2.66 -30.95 10.16
CA LEU A 331 -3.18 -30.26 8.97
C LEU A 331 -3.59 -31.25 7.87
N LYS A 332 -2.83 -32.33 7.67
CA LYS A 332 -3.11 -33.35 6.66
C LYS A 332 -4.32 -34.22 7.02
N ASN A 333 -4.46 -34.58 8.29
CA ASN A 333 -5.52 -35.48 8.77
C ASN A 333 -6.80 -34.73 9.16
N SER A 334 -6.79 -33.40 9.14
CA SER A 334 -7.98 -32.58 9.35
C SER A 334 -9.08 -32.93 8.33
N PRO A 335 -10.36 -32.96 8.74
CA PRO A 335 -11.49 -33.07 7.82
C PRO A 335 -11.45 -32.03 6.70
N ASP A 336 -10.86 -30.87 6.97
CA ASP A 336 -10.76 -29.71 6.07
C ASP A 336 -9.43 -29.67 5.29
N SER A 337 -8.70 -30.79 5.21
CA SER A 337 -7.35 -30.86 4.62
C SER A 337 -7.22 -30.24 3.21
N VAL A 338 -8.28 -30.29 2.39
CA VAL A 338 -8.30 -29.69 1.05
C VAL A 338 -8.06 -28.18 1.09
N VAL A 339 -8.72 -27.45 2.00
CA VAL A 339 -8.55 -26.00 2.14
C VAL A 339 -7.31 -25.62 2.96
N LEU A 340 -6.76 -26.58 3.70
CA LEU A 340 -5.54 -26.42 4.51
C LEU A 340 -4.24 -26.77 3.75
N ALA A 341 -4.34 -27.29 2.52
CA ALA A 341 -3.19 -27.71 1.71
C ALA A 341 -2.08 -26.63 1.55
N PRO A 342 -2.39 -25.32 1.39
CA PRO A 342 -1.37 -24.28 1.38
C PRO A 342 -0.56 -24.19 2.68
N TYR A 343 -1.22 -24.34 3.83
CA TYR A 343 -0.60 -24.29 5.15
C TYR A 343 0.25 -25.53 5.41
N LEU A 344 -0.21 -26.72 4.98
CA LEU A 344 0.58 -27.95 5.02
C LEU A 344 1.87 -27.82 4.18
N THR A 345 1.75 -27.20 2.99
CA THR A 345 2.91 -26.95 2.12
C THR A 345 3.92 -26.03 2.79
N LEU A 346 3.45 -24.94 3.42
CA LEU A 346 4.29 -24.03 4.17
C LEU A 346 4.96 -24.72 5.37
N SER A 347 4.22 -25.51 6.15
CA SER A 347 4.78 -26.30 7.26
C SER A 347 5.89 -27.24 6.78
N THR A 348 5.70 -27.90 5.64
CA THR A 348 6.73 -28.77 5.03
C THR A 348 7.99 -27.98 4.64
N ILE A 349 7.85 -26.74 4.15
CA ILE A 349 8.98 -25.87 3.84
C ILE A 349 9.74 -25.48 5.12
N ILE A 350 9.01 -25.08 6.17
CA ILE A 350 9.58 -24.75 7.48
C ILE A 350 10.35 -25.95 8.05
N HIS A 351 9.77 -27.15 7.97
CA HIS A 351 10.44 -28.38 8.40
C HIS A 351 11.74 -28.64 7.61
N ASN A 352 11.76 -28.45 6.29
CA ASN A 352 13.00 -28.59 5.51
C ASN A 352 14.06 -27.57 5.92
N ILE A 353 13.66 -26.36 6.32
CA ILE A 353 14.59 -25.35 6.88
C ILE A 353 15.11 -25.83 8.24
N CYS A 354 14.24 -26.30 9.13
CA CYS A 354 14.59 -26.84 10.46
C CYS A 354 15.74 -27.86 10.39
N ILE A 355 15.69 -28.79 9.43
CA ILE A 355 16.72 -29.83 9.22
C ILE A 355 17.87 -29.42 8.29
N ASP A 356 18.02 -28.11 7.99
CA ASP A 356 19.07 -27.54 7.13
C ASP A 356 19.05 -28.01 5.65
N ASN A 357 17.90 -28.51 5.17
CA ASN A 357 17.70 -28.86 3.77
C ASN A 357 17.19 -27.66 2.95
N LEU A 358 18.02 -26.60 2.89
CA LEU A 358 17.65 -25.33 2.25
C LEU A 358 17.39 -25.45 0.75
N ASN A 359 18.04 -26.40 0.06
CA ASN A 359 17.84 -26.62 -1.37
C ASN A 359 16.44 -27.14 -1.68
N GLU A 360 15.96 -28.12 -0.90
CA GLU A 360 14.60 -28.65 -1.06
C GLU A 360 13.55 -27.61 -0.64
N ALA A 361 13.80 -26.88 0.45
CA ALA A 361 12.94 -25.75 0.86
C ALA A 361 12.83 -24.70 -0.27
N ASN A 362 13.96 -24.31 -0.87
CA ASN A 362 13.99 -23.35 -1.97
C ASN A 362 13.35 -23.90 -3.25
N LYS A 363 13.46 -25.21 -3.53
CA LYS A 363 12.76 -25.82 -4.66
C LYS A 363 11.24 -25.73 -4.47
N LYS A 364 10.74 -26.25 -3.35
CA LYS A 364 9.30 -26.26 -3.03
C LYS A 364 8.69 -24.87 -3.01
N ILE A 365 9.36 -23.88 -2.42
CA ILE A 365 8.81 -22.52 -2.34
C ILE A 365 8.72 -21.83 -3.71
N ASN A 366 9.59 -22.21 -4.66
CA ASN A 366 9.56 -21.67 -6.02
C ASN A 366 8.52 -22.35 -6.92
N GLU A 367 8.04 -23.54 -6.57
CA GLU A 367 6.94 -24.23 -7.26
C GLU A 367 5.56 -23.62 -6.94
N ILE A 368 5.45 -22.83 -5.86
CA ILE A 368 4.18 -22.22 -5.44
C ILE A 368 3.80 -21.03 -6.34
N LEU A 369 2.60 -21.11 -6.92
CA LEU A 369 1.97 -20.01 -7.65
C LEU A 369 1.18 -19.11 -6.69
N ILE A 370 1.74 -17.96 -6.34
CA ILE A 370 1.14 -16.98 -5.41
C ILE A 370 -0.27 -16.53 -5.83
N ASP A 371 -0.55 -16.48 -7.14
CA ASP A 371 -1.87 -16.08 -7.67
C ASP A 371 -2.96 -17.15 -7.50
N GLU A 372 -2.58 -18.39 -7.19
CA GLU A 372 -3.51 -19.50 -6.94
C GLU A 372 -3.80 -19.68 -5.44
N LEU A 373 -3.03 -19.02 -4.57
CA LEU A 373 -3.24 -19.09 -3.13
C LEU A 373 -4.54 -18.37 -2.71
N PRO A 374 -5.25 -18.89 -1.69
CA PRO A 374 -6.42 -18.24 -1.15
C PRO A 374 -6.07 -16.88 -0.52
N PRO A 375 -7.07 -15.99 -0.33
CA PRO A 375 -6.92 -14.80 0.49
C PRO A 375 -6.45 -15.17 1.90
N GLY A 376 -5.60 -14.33 2.48
CA GLY A 376 -5.01 -14.55 3.78
C GLY A 376 -3.51 -14.32 3.83
N PHE A 377 -2.97 -14.33 5.05
CA PHE A 377 -1.56 -14.11 5.32
C PHE A 377 -0.61 -15.11 4.64
N ILE A 378 -1.11 -16.26 4.16
CA ILE A 378 -0.31 -17.34 3.57
C ILE A 378 0.56 -16.85 2.41
N SER A 379 0.03 -15.95 1.57
CA SER A 379 0.77 -15.35 0.46
C SER A 379 1.94 -14.48 0.95
N ALA A 380 1.75 -13.74 2.03
CA ALA A 380 2.81 -12.96 2.67
C ALA A 380 3.82 -13.88 3.36
N ALA A 381 3.39 -14.91 4.06
CA ALA A 381 4.27 -15.85 4.76
C ALA A 381 5.24 -16.57 3.80
N ILE A 382 4.70 -17.10 2.70
CA ILE A 382 5.50 -17.73 1.65
C ILE A 382 6.47 -16.73 1.02
N SER A 383 6.00 -15.50 0.73
CA SER A 383 6.86 -14.48 0.14
C SER A 383 7.97 -14.01 1.09
N THR A 384 7.70 -13.94 2.40
CA THR A 384 8.70 -13.63 3.44
C THR A 384 9.81 -14.68 3.45
N ILE A 385 9.46 -15.97 3.54
CA ILE A 385 10.45 -17.05 3.53
C ILE A 385 11.20 -17.11 2.19
N LYS A 386 10.50 -16.93 1.06
CA LYS A 386 11.11 -16.96 -0.28
C LYS A 386 12.13 -15.85 -0.45
N LEU A 387 11.79 -14.63 -0.03
CA LEU A 387 12.70 -13.49 -0.04
C LEU A 387 13.93 -13.78 0.82
N ALA A 388 13.73 -14.27 2.05
CA ALA A 388 14.82 -14.57 2.98
C ALA A 388 15.74 -15.70 2.48
N LEU A 389 15.19 -16.81 1.98
CA LEU A 389 15.95 -17.92 1.38
C LEU A 389 16.77 -17.45 0.18
N ASN A 390 16.21 -16.59 -0.67
CA ASN A 390 16.97 -16.04 -1.79
C ASN A 390 18.16 -15.19 -1.31
N ILE A 391 18.00 -14.40 -0.24
CA ILE A 391 19.11 -13.67 0.38
C ILE A 391 20.14 -14.63 0.97
N LYS A 392 19.70 -15.68 1.69
CA LYS A 392 20.57 -16.70 2.28
C LYS A 392 21.43 -17.39 1.22
N LEU A 393 20.83 -17.80 0.10
CA LEU A 393 21.49 -18.60 -0.93
C LEU A 393 22.26 -17.75 -1.94
N ASN A 394 21.74 -16.57 -2.29
CA ASN A 394 22.20 -15.79 -3.45
C ASN A 394 22.56 -14.33 -3.14
N GLY A 395 22.57 -13.89 -1.87
CA GLY A 395 22.62 -12.48 -1.45
C GLY A 395 23.58 -11.57 -2.22
N LYS A 396 24.83 -12.02 -2.47
CA LYS A 396 25.86 -11.25 -3.19
C LYS A 396 25.55 -10.99 -4.67
N THR A 397 24.66 -11.78 -5.26
CA THR A 397 24.30 -11.74 -6.69
C THR A 397 22.96 -11.06 -6.95
N ILE A 398 22.21 -10.75 -5.89
CA ILE A 398 20.89 -10.13 -6.02
C ILE A 398 21.04 -8.71 -6.59
N LYS A 399 20.39 -8.48 -7.73
CA LYS A 399 20.35 -7.18 -8.40
C LYS A 399 19.19 -6.34 -7.88
N HIS A 400 19.34 -5.02 -7.97
CA HIS A 400 18.29 -4.07 -7.61
C HIS A 400 16.98 -4.39 -8.35
N GLY A 401 15.90 -4.52 -7.59
CA GLY A 401 14.55 -4.77 -8.12
C GLY A 401 14.15 -6.24 -8.23
N GLN A 402 15.08 -7.21 -8.08
CA GLN A 402 14.76 -8.64 -8.17
C GLN A 402 13.78 -9.11 -7.07
N LEU A 403 13.80 -8.47 -5.90
CA LEU A 403 12.92 -8.80 -4.78
C LEU A 403 11.57 -8.08 -4.81
N LEU A 404 11.30 -7.21 -5.81
CA LEU A 404 10.10 -6.35 -5.81
C LEU A 404 8.80 -7.14 -5.83
N SER A 405 8.76 -8.30 -6.49
CA SER A 405 7.55 -9.10 -6.55
C SER A 405 7.17 -9.63 -5.17
N ASP A 406 8.14 -10.20 -4.44
CA ASP A 406 7.91 -10.74 -3.10
C ASP A 406 7.60 -9.60 -2.11
N ILE A 407 8.29 -8.46 -2.21
CA ILE A 407 8.01 -7.26 -1.39
C ILE A 407 6.56 -6.80 -1.56
N ASN A 408 6.08 -6.69 -2.81
CA ASN A 408 4.71 -6.25 -3.08
C ASN A 408 3.67 -7.25 -2.56
N THR A 409 3.95 -8.56 -2.65
CA THR A 409 3.09 -9.59 -2.06
C THR A 409 3.04 -9.45 -0.54
N ILE A 410 4.19 -9.31 0.13
CA ILE A 410 4.24 -9.11 1.59
C ILE A 410 3.42 -7.88 1.99
N LEU A 411 3.63 -6.74 1.33
CA LEU A 411 2.88 -5.52 1.63
C LEU A 411 1.35 -5.67 1.46
N THR A 412 0.92 -6.48 0.50
CA THR A 412 -0.50 -6.66 0.18
C THR A 412 -1.20 -7.61 1.17
N TYR A 413 -0.53 -8.70 1.58
CA TYR A 413 -1.17 -9.81 2.30
C TYR A 413 -0.77 -9.93 3.77
N ARG A 414 0.18 -9.12 4.25
CA ARG A 414 0.61 -9.17 5.66
C ARG A 414 -0.37 -8.50 6.61
N GLY A 415 -1.26 -7.64 6.09
CA GLY A 415 -2.16 -6.82 6.90
C GLY A 415 -1.45 -5.60 7.46
N VAL A 416 -2.04 -4.99 8.48
CA VAL A 416 -1.39 -3.89 9.22
C VAL A 416 -0.22 -4.45 9.99
N PHE A 417 0.98 -3.93 9.71
CA PHE A 417 2.20 -4.30 10.42
C PHE A 417 2.87 -3.06 10.99
N THR A 418 2.94 -2.98 12.30
CA THR A 418 3.64 -1.95 13.06
C THR A 418 4.91 -2.52 13.64
N ASP A 419 6.04 -2.26 12.97
CA ASP A 419 7.35 -2.42 13.60
C ASP A 419 7.66 -1.14 14.40
N HIS A 420 7.79 -1.26 15.72
CA HIS A 420 8.10 -0.11 16.56
C HIS A 420 9.58 0.27 16.40
N VAL A 421 9.87 1.15 15.44
CA VAL A 421 11.15 1.84 15.38
C VAL A 421 11.12 2.95 16.43
N ASN A 422 11.88 2.79 17.52
CA ASN A 422 12.03 3.83 18.51
C ASN A 422 12.89 4.97 17.95
N ILE A 423 12.25 6.08 17.58
CA ILE A 423 12.92 7.26 17.05
C ILE A 423 13.16 8.25 18.20
N ASP A 424 14.41 8.30 18.67
CA ASP A 424 14.83 9.27 19.68
C ASP A 424 14.78 10.70 19.11
N ARG A 425 13.90 11.53 19.67
CA ARG A 425 13.71 12.94 19.25
C ARG A 425 14.69 13.90 19.90
N LYS A 426 15.53 13.46 20.86
CA LYS A 426 16.52 14.30 21.53
C LYS A 426 17.62 14.78 20.59
N PHE A 427 17.93 14.01 19.57
CA PHE A 427 18.99 14.31 18.60
C PHE A 427 18.42 14.60 17.22
N LYS A 428 19.12 15.46 16.46
CA LYS A 428 18.81 15.67 15.04
C LYS A 428 18.86 14.33 14.31
N GLN A 429 17.74 13.97 13.69
CA GLN A 429 17.61 12.75 12.91
C GLN A 429 18.44 12.85 11.61
N PRO A 430 18.90 11.70 11.07
CA PRO A 430 19.47 11.66 9.73
C PRO A 430 18.47 12.18 8.70
N ASP A 431 18.96 12.81 7.63
CA ASP A 431 18.09 13.28 6.55
C ASP A 431 17.40 12.10 5.83
N LEU A 432 18.02 10.91 5.85
CA LEU A 432 17.44 9.66 5.36
C LEU A 432 17.46 8.59 6.46
N ILE A 433 16.27 8.09 6.83
CA ILE A 433 16.11 6.97 7.75
C ILE A 433 15.87 5.68 6.94
N LEU A 434 16.83 4.76 6.97
CA LEU A 434 16.81 3.56 6.10
C LEU A 434 15.60 2.64 6.37
N VAL A 435 15.14 2.57 7.62
CA VAL A 435 13.96 1.79 8.03
C VAL A 435 12.64 2.47 7.66
N MET A 436 12.65 3.75 7.26
CA MET A 436 11.45 4.42 6.73
C MET A 436 11.27 4.20 5.23
N CYS A 437 12.29 3.65 4.55
CA CYS A 437 12.12 3.17 3.18
C CYS A 437 11.38 1.83 3.19
N ALA A 438 10.10 1.82 2.80
CA ALA A 438 9.23 0.63 2.87
C ALA A 438 9.88 -0.65 2.31
N ASN A 439 10.51 -0.57 1.12
CA ASN A 439 11.19 -1.73 0.54
C ASN A 439 12.33 -2.26 1.43
N ASN A 440 13.16 -1.36 1.97
CA ASN A 440 14.25 -1.75 2.86
C ASN A 440 13.67 -2.34 4.14
N LEU A 441 12.63 -1.74 4.72
CA LEU A 441 11.98 -2.25 5.92
C LEU A 441 11.43 -3.66 5.72
N ILE A 442 10.75 -3.92 4.60
CA ILE A 442 10.21 -5.26 4.31
C ILE A 442 11.33 -6.29 4.17
N ILE A 443 12.43 -5.96 3.48
CA ILE A 443 13.59 -6.85 3.36
C ILE A 443 14.21 -7.12 4.74
N MET A 444 14.47 -6.06 5.50
CA MET A 444 15.08 -6.14 6.83
C MET A 444 14.19 -6.91 7.83
N SER A 445 12.88 -6.67 7.80
CA SER A 445 11.89 -7.38 8.60
C SER A 445 11.84 -8.86 8.23
N ALA A 446 11.84 -9.20 6.93
CA ALA A 446 11.84 -10.58 6.46
C ALA A 446 13.11 -11.34 6.88
N ILE A 447 14.29 -10.70 6.83
CA ILE A 447 15.54 -11.27 7.35
C ILE A 447 15.40 -11.57 8.85
N LYS A 448 14.95 -10.58 9.64
CA LYS A 448 14.77 -10.73 11.09
C LYS A 448 13.79 -11.87 11.42
N GLN A 449 12.64 -11.89 10.76
CA GLN A 449 11.60 -12.90 10.94
C GLN A 449 12.07 -14.30 10.59
N TYR A 450 12.73 -14.45 9.44
CA TYR A 450 13.32 -15.74 9.04
C TYR A 450 14.37 -16.22 10.06
N ASN A 451 15.24 -15.32 10.51
CA ASN A 451 16.26 -15.66 11.50
C ASN A 451 15.67 -16.07 12.85
N ASN A 452 14.60 -15.39 13.30
CA ASN A 452 13.87 -15.80 14.50
C ASN A 452 13.17 -17.14 14.30
N MET A 453 12.55 -17.38 13.14
CA MET A 453 11.97 -18.68 12.81
C MET A 453 13.01 -19.79 12.91
N VAL A 454 14.21 -19.58 12.35
CA VAL A 454 15.33 -20.51 12.47
C VAL A 454 15.72 -20.71 13.94
N GLN A 455 15.82 -19.65 14.74
CA GLN A 455 16.11 -19.77 16.18
C GLN A 455 15.02 -20.51 16.97
N MET A 456 13.75 -20.43 16.54
CA MET A 456 12.66 -21.17 17.18
C MET A 456 12.62 -22.64 16.77
N THR A 457 13.06 -22.98 15.56
CA THR A 457 12.76 -24.30 14.94
C THR A 457 13.98 -25.14 14.60
N SER A 458 15.19 -24.60 14.66
CA SER A 458 16.39 -25.30 14.21
C SER A 458 16.62 -26.58 15.01
N PHE A 459 16.92 -27.69 14.32
CA PHE A 459 17.34 -28.93 14.96
C PHE A 459 18.60 -28.72 15.84
N TYR A 460 19.45 -27.74 15.51
CA TYR A 460 20.62 -27.40 16.30
C TYR A 460 20.28 -26.80 17.68
N ASN A 461 19.03 -26.42 17.96
CA ASN A 461 18.61 -26.00 19.29
C ASN A 461 18.73 -27.12 20.33
N GLU A 462 18.66 -28.38 19.89
CA GLU A 462 18.91 -29.55 20.76
C GLU A 462 20.38 -29.64 21.19
N LEU A 463 21.29 -28.97 20.47
CA LEU A 463 22.73 -28.99 20.71
C LEU A 463 23.20 -27.71 21.43
N GLU A 464 22.86 -26.53 20.92
CA GLU A 464 23.24 -25.24 21.51
C GLU A 464 22.23 -24.12 21.18
N LEU A 465 21.45 -23.70 22.19
CA LEU A 465 20.38 -22.70 22.09
C LEU A 465 20.84 -21.27 21.71
N SER A 466 22.13 -20.97 21.84
CA SER A 466 22.68 -19.61 21.61
C SER A 466 23.59 -19.51 20.39
N ALA A 467 23.78 -20.60 19.65
CA ALA A 467 24.66 -20.61 18.49
C ALA A 467 24.01 -19.91 17.28
N ILE A 468 24.87 -19.37 16.41
CA ILE A 468 24.44 -19.01 15.06
C ILE A 468 24.25 -20.31 14.28
N HIS A 469 23.02 -20.60 13.86
CA HIS A 469 22.74 -21.82 13.11
C HIS A 469 23.14 -21.69 11.64
N PRO A 470 23.55 -22.78 10.96
CA PRO A 470 23.92 -22.77 9.54
C PRO A 470 22.84 -22.20 8.62
N GLN A 471 21.56 -22.40 8.97
CA GLN A 471 20.41 -21.92 8.20
C GLN A 471 20.26 -20.39 8.25
N SER A 472 20.79 -19.75 9.30
CA SER A 472 20.61 -18.33 9.57
C SER A 472 21.26 -17.44 8.52
N ILE A 473 20.66 -16.28 8.27
CA ILE A 473 21.25 -15.21 7.45
C ILE A 473 22.12 -14.35 8.35
N THR A 474 23.43 -14.34 8.11
CA THR A 474 24.43 -13.60 8.88
C THR A 474 25.39 -12.84 7.98
N GLY A 475 26.21 -11.96 8.59
CA GLY A 475 27.27 -11.25 7.88
C GLY A 475 26.78 -10.14 6.94
N ILE A 476 25.51 -9.73 7.07
CA ILE A 476 24.94 -8.66 6.24
C ILE A 476 25.66 -7.32 6.48
N LEU A 477 26.14 -7.09 7.70
CA LEU A 477 26.86 -5.87 8.08
C LEU A 477 28.40 -6.02 7.98
N ASP A 478 28.92 -7.13 7.44
CA ASP A 478 30.37 -7.39 7.41
C ASP A 478 31.14 -6.33 6.61
N GLU A 479 30.60 -5.86 5.48
CA GLU A 479 31.23 -4.78 4.69
C GLU A 479 31.27 -3.45 5.48
N VAL A 480 30.23 -3.15 6.27
CA VAL A 480 30.18 -1.97 7.14
C VAL A 480 31.19 -2.11 8.28
N GLU A 481 31.21 -3.25 8.95
CA GLU A 481 32.13 -3.56 10.05
C GLU A 481 33.59 -3.50 9.59
N SER A 482 33.90 -4.07 8.41
CA SER A 482 35.23 -4.03 7.82
C SER A 482 35.69 -2.60 7.50
N ALA A 483 34.82 -1.80 6.87
CA ALA A 483 35.12 -0.40 6.57
C ALA A 483 35.37 0.42 7.84
N LEU A 484 34.53 0.26 8.87
CA LEU A 484 34.71 0.91 10.16
C LEU A 484 35.99 0.45 10.87
N GLY A 485 36.35 -0.83 10.76
CA GLY A 485 37.59 -1.37 11.32
C GLY A 485 38.84 -0.76 10.69
N LYS A 486 38.85 -0.55 9.37
CA LYS A 486 39.95 0.15 8.68
C LYS A 486 40.11 1.58 9.18
N ILE A 487 39.00 2.31 9.35
CA ILE A 487 39.01 3.68 9.89
C ILE A 487 39.51 3.68 11.34
N ASN A 488 38.94 2.84 12.21
CA ASN A 488 39.30 2.78 13.63
C ASN A 488 40.78 2.43 13.82
N LYS A 489 41.29 1.42 13.10
CA LYS A 489 42.71 1.05 13.12
C LYS A 489 43.61 2.24 12.78
N ARG A 490 43.21 3.08 11.83
CA ARG A 490 43.99 4.27 11.48
C ARG A 490 43.87 5.38 12.53
N LEU A 491 42.69 5.55 13.14
CA LEU A 491 42.48 6.50 14.24
C LEU A 491 43.33 6.13 15.45
N ASP A 492 43.44 4.84 15.79
CA ASP A 492 44.25 4.36 16.93
C ASP A 492 45.74 4.65 16.75
N VAL A 493 46.24 4.66 15.51
CA VAL A 493 47.61 5.05 15.17
C VAL A 493 47.81 6.57 15.21
N THR A 494 46.73 7.34 15.08
CA THR A 494 46.77 8.81 15.08
C THR A 494 46.87 9.34 16.51
N LYS A 495 48.08 9.73 16.93
CA LYS A 495 48.33 10.26 18.28
C LYS A 495 47.76 11.67 18.55
N LYS A 496 47.07 12.28 17.57
CA LYS A 496 46.48 13.62 17.66
C LYS A 496 44.97 13.54 17.48
N VAL A 497 44.23 14.38 18.19
CA VAL A 497 42.81 14.59 17.93
C VAL A 497 42.68 15.22 16.55
N ILE A 498 41.91 14.58 15.67
CA ILE A 498 41.68 15.06 14.30
C ILE A 498 40.20 15.40 14.10
N ASN A 499 39.93 16.35 13.21
CA ASN A 499 38.57 16.69 12.78
C ASN A 499 38.14 15.88 11.53
N SER A 500 36.88 16.00 11.13
CA SER A 500 36.30 15.23 10.01
C SER A 500 36.97 15.52 8.67
N GLU A 501 37.47 16.74 8.44
CA GLU A 501 38.20 17.08 7.21
C GLU A 501 39.57 16.45 7.14
N GLU A 502 40.28 16.40 8.27
CA GLU A 502 41.57 15.74 8.41
C GLU A 502 41.41 14.22 8.23
N LEU A 503 40.39 13.62 8.85
CA LEU A 503 40.07 12.21 8.62
C LEU A 503 39.74 11.94 7.15
N ALA A 504 38.96 12.79 6.50
CA ALA A 504 38.64 12.65 5.08
C ALA A 504 39.89 12.70 4.19
N LYS A 505 40.85 13.60 4.48
CA LYS A 505 42.14 13.64 3.78
C LYS A 505 42.91 12.34 3.95
N LEU A 506 43.00 11.82 5.18
CA LEU A 506 43.67 10.55 5.45
C LEU A 506 43.03 9.37 4.70
N ILE A 507 41.69 9.33 4.63
CA ILE A 507 40.98 8.27 3.89
C ILE A 507 41.36 8.27 2.41
N ILE A 508 41.45 9.46 1.79
CA ILE A 508 41.80 9.63 0.38
C ILE A 508 43.29 9.35 0.15
N ASP A 509 44.16 10.05 0.88
CA ASP A 509 45.61 10.05 0.66
C ASP A 509 46.22 8.67 0.93
N GLU A 510 45.76 7.99 1.97
CA GLU A 510 46.24 6.66 2.36
C GLU A 510 45.41 5.52 1.79
N LYS A 511 44.35 5.82 1.01
CA LYS A 511 43.44 4.83 0.41
C LYS A 511 42.89 3.84 1.44
N ILE A 512 42.49 4.35 2.60
CA ILE A 512 41.98 3.53 3.73
C ILE A 512 40.75 2.74 3.30
N LEU A 513 39.87 3.38 2.52
CA LEU A 513 38.66 2.79 1.98
C LEU A 513 38.74 2.72 0.46
N THR A 514 38.09 1.71 -0.12
CA THR A 514 37.91 1.62 -1.57
C THR A 514 36.81 2.57 -2.04
N VAL A 515 36.86 2.96 -3.33
CA VAL A 515 35.81 3.77 -3.97
C VAL A 515 34.42 3.15 -3.81
N ARG A 516 34.33 1.81 -3.87
CA ARG A 516 33.09 1.06 -3.64
C ARG A 516 32.59 1.28 -2.22
N GLU A 517 33.45 1.12 -1.21
CA GLU A 517 33.07 1.25 0.20
C GLU A 517 32.57 2.66 0.54
N CYS A 518 33.09 3.69 -0.12
CA CYS A 518 32.67 5.07 0.11
C CYS A 518 31.33 5.41 -0.57
N ARG A 519 31.08 4.88 -1.78
CA ARG A 519 30.06 5.42 -2.69
C ARG A 519 28.91 4.49 -3.04
N GLN A 520 29.11 3.17 -3.01
CA GLN A 520 28.10 2.22 -3.46
C GLN A 520 27.28 1.68 -2.29
N ASN A 521 26.15 1.04 -2.61
CA ASN A 521 25.43 0.25 -1.61
C ASN A 521 26.30 -0.93 -1.19
N LEU A 522 26.58 -1.03 0.11
CA LEU A 522 27.33 -2.13 0.71
C LEU A 522 26.51 -3.43 0.74
N VAL A 523 25.19 -3.30 0.68
CA VAL A 523 24.24 -4.40 0.52
C VAL A 523 23.41 -4.12 -0.73
N SER A 524 23.65 -4.85 -1.82
CA SER A 524 23.15 -4.53 -3.17
C SER A 524 21.62 -4.47 -3.28
N TYR A 525 20.91 -5.23 -2.46
CA TYR A 525 19.46 -5.31 -2.45
C TYR A 525 18.78 -4.32 -1.49
N LEU A 526 19.55 -3.56 -0.70
CA LEU A 526 19.04 -2.46 0.13
C LEU A 526 19.37 -1.12 -0.54
N ASN A 527 18.35 -0.32 -0.80
CA ASN A 527 18.54 0.97 -1.47
C ASN A 527 19.16 2.00 -0.52
N GLU A 528 20.01 2.88 -1.05
CA GLU A 528 20.73 3.91 -0.28
C GLU A 528 21.56 3.35 0.90
N PHE A 529 21.90 2.06 0.89
CA PHE A 529 22.63 1.38 1.96
C PHE A 529 24.16 1.63 1.83
N THR A 530 24.53 2.91 1.78
CA THR A 530 25.92 3.38 1.70
C THR A 530 26.54 3.45 3.09
N LEU A 531 27.88 3.45 3.19
CA LEU A 531 28.58 3.57 4.46
C LEU A 531 28.13 4.80 5.27
N TYR A 532 27.96 5.94 4.59
CA TYR A 532 27.45 7.19 5.18
C TYR A 532 26.08 6.98 5.85
N ASN A 533 25.11 6.44 5.11
CA ASN A 533 23.76 6.23 5.62
C ASN A 533 23.74 5.16 6.72
N CYS A 534 24.52 4.08 6.57
CA CYS A 534 24.64 3.03 7.58
C CYS A 534 25.14 3.59 8.91
N ILE A 535 26.22 4.39 8.93
CA ILE A 535 26.76 5.00 10.15
C ILE A 535 25.69 5.79 10.89
N LEU A 536 24.94 6.64 10.18
CA LEU A 536 23.90 7.46 10.78
C LEU A 536 22.68 6.64 11.25
N ASN A 537 22.44 5.48 10.66
CA ASN A 537 21.26 4.64 10.90
C ASN A 537 21.52 3.39 11.75
N LEU A 538 22.74 3.17 12.28
CA LEU A 538 23.11 1.94 13.01
C LEU A 538 22.12 1.57 14.12
N ASN A 539 21.56 2.56 14.83
CA ASN A 539 20.59 2.34 15.91
C ASN A 539 19.28 1.74 15.42
N TYR A 540 18.90 2.00 14.16
CA TYR A 540 17.65 1.55 13.57
C TYR A 540 17.81 0.22 12.84
N ILE A 541 18.94 -0.01 12.16
CA ILE A 541 19.12 -1.18 11.30
C ILE A 541 19.68 -2.41 12.03
N LYS A 542 20.41 -2.22 13.15
CA LYS A 542 21.08 -3.33 13.84
C LYS A 542 20.09 -4.42 14.29
N SER A 543 18.96 -4.04 14.88
CA SER A 543 17.96 -4.99 15.40
C SER A 543 17.32 -5.88 14.35
N TYR A 544 17.44 -5.52 13.06
CA TYR A 544 16.94 -6.31 11.94
C TYR A 544 18.00 -7.19 11.27
N LEU A 545 19.24 -6.71 11.25
CA LEU A 545 20.29 -7.24 10.38
C LEU A 545 21.38 -8.00 11.11
N THR A 546 21.25 -8.19 12.44
CA THR A 546 22.24 -8.91 13.25
C THR A 546 21.60 -10.00 14.09
N LEU A 547 22.30 -11.12 14.23
CA LEU A 547 21.98 -12.17 15.19
C LEU A 547 22.83 -12.08 16.47
N PRO A 548 22.31 -12.57 17.61
CA PRO A 548 23.14 -12.87 18.77
C PRO A 548 24.32 -13.77 18.37
N GLY A 549 25.53 -13.41 18.78
CA GLY A 549 26.76 -14.14 18.46
C GLY A 549 27.61 -13.53 17.34
N GLU A 550 27.07 -12.61 16.52
CA GLU A 550 27.87 -11.93 15.50
C GLU A 550 28.88 -10.95 16.12
N LYS A 551 30.15 -11.04 15.69
CA LYS A 551 31.26 -10.21 16.21
C LYS A 551 31.38 -8.90 15.46
N LEU A 552 30.52 -7.94 15.80
CA LEU A 552 30.49 -6.60 15.20
C LEU A 552 30.99 -5.54 16.20
N VAL A 553 32.29 -5.57 16.50
CA VAL A 553 32.92 -4.78 17.57
C VAL A 553 32.89 -3.27 17.24
N HIS A 554 33.22 -2.91 16.00
CA HIS A 554 33.29 -1.52 15.57
C HIS A 554 31.89 -0.88 15.46
N ILE A 555 30.91 -1.62 14.94
CA ILE A 555 29.50 -1.21 14.95
C ILE A 555 28.97 -1.09 16.39
N SER A 556 29.26 -2.08 17.25
CA SER A 556 28.78 -2.06 18.64
C SER A 556 29.34 -0.89 19.44
N GLY A 557 30.57 -0.44 19.14
CA GLY A 557 31.14 0.79 19.69
C GLY A 557 30.43 2.09 19.25
N LEU A 558 29.61 2.03 18.21
CA LEU A 558 28.86 3.17 17.67
C LEU A 558 27.36 3.13 17.98
N VAL A 559 26.79 1.99 18.35
CA VAL A 559 25.34 1.87 18.60
C VAL A 559 24.95 2.46 19.95
N GLY A 560 23.84 3.20 20.04
CA GLY A 560 23.30 3.78 21.27
C GLY A 560 23.11 5.30 21.20
N ASN A 561 22.48 5.88 22.21
CA ASN A 561 22.09 7.31 22.23
C ASN A 561 22.89 8.16 23.23
N SER A 562 24.04 7.68 23.71
CA SER A 562 24.94 8.54 24.48
C SER A 562 25.51 9.64 23.59
N GLU A 563 25.74 10.82 24.17
CA GLU A 563 26.24 12.00 23.45
C GLU A 563 27.57 11.69 22.74
N GLU A 564 28.48 11.00 23.42
CA GLU A 564 29.75 10.54 22.85
C GLU A 564 29.56 9.71 21.56
N ARG A 565 28.65 8.73 21.58
CA ARG A 565 28.39 7.86 20.42
C ARG A 565 27.72 8.64 19.29
N VAL A 566 26.82 9.57 19.61
CA VAL A 566 26.18 10.45 18.62
C VAL A 566 27.23 11.34 17.95
N ILE A 567 28.12 11.96 18.73
CA ILE A 567 29.22 12.80 18.22
C ILE A 567 30.14 11.96 17.33
N LYS A 568 30.54 10.77 17.78
CA LYS A 568 31.40 9.87 17.02
C LYS A 568 30.77 9.45 15.68
N ARG A 569 29.49 9.10 15.66
CA ARG A 569 28.76 8.81 14.40
C ARG A 569 28.74 10.00 13.46
N LYS A 570 28.45 11.21 13.97
CA LYS A 570 28.44 12.44 13.15
C LYS A 570 29.81 12.76 12.59
N PHE A 571 30.86 12.66 13.41
CA PHE A 571 32.25 12.87 13.01
C PHE A 571 32.66 11.93 11.86
N LEU A 572 32.35 10.63 11.99
CA LEU A 572 32.65 9.64 10.96
C LEU A 572 31.83 9.86 9.69
N ALA A 573 30.51 10.05 9.82
CA ALA A 573 29.64 10.28 8.69
C ALA A 573 30.04 11.54 7.91
N GLU A 574 30.40 12.63 8.60
CA GLU A 574 30.85 13.86 7.96
C GLU A 574 32.17 13.67 7.20
N ALA A 575 33.10 12.89 7.74
CA ALA A 575 34.33 12.54 7.02
C ALA A 575 34.02 11.77 5.71
N ILE A 576 33.12 10.77 5.76
CA ILE A 576 32.69 10.03 4.56
C ILE A 576 31.98 10.95 3.55
N ARG A 577 31.16 11.89 4.02
CA ARG A 577 30.49 12.88 3.17
C ARG A 577 31.51 13.74 2.41
N ILE A 578 32.53 14.23 3.11
CA ILE A 578 33.62 15.03 2.51
C ILE A 578 34.44 14.21 1.50
N VAL A 579 34.72 12.93 1.79
CA VAL A 579 35.39 12.03 0.83
C VAL A 579 34.59 11.91 -0.46
N ASN A 580 33.28 11.69 -0.34
CA ASN A 580 32.37 11.56 -1.47
C ASN A 580 32.28 12.86 -2.30
N ASP A 581 32.30 14.03 -1.65
CA ASP A 581 32.28 15.34 -2.32
C ASP A 581 33.61 15.65 -3.03
N ARG A 582 34.76 15.29 -2.44
CA ARG A 582 36.09 15.66 -2.95
C ARG A 582 36.57 14.79 -4.11
N GLU A 583 36.21 13.51 -4.12
CA GLU A 583 36.62 12.61 -5.21
C GLU A 583 35.62 12.59 -6.40
N GLY A 584 34.60 13.44 -6.44
CA GLY A 584 33.66 13.55 -7.54
C GLY A 584 32.76 14.78 -7.51
N LYS A 585 32.94 15.70 -8.47
CA LYS A 585 31.99 16.77 -8.81
C LYS A 585 30.57 16.20 -8.87
N ILE A 586 29.69 16.73 -8.03
CA ILE A 586 28.29 16.34 -7.85
C ILE A 586 27.57 16.26 -9.22
N LYS A 587 26.99 15.09 -9.56
CA LYS A 587 25.70 15.08 -10.27
C LYS A 587 24.64 15.30 -9.19
N PRO A 588 23.87 16.39 -9.23
CA PRO A 588 22.81 16.59 -8.25
C PRO A 588 21.81 15.45 -8.34
N LEU A 589 21.33 15.00 -7.18
CA LEU A 589 20.10 14.21 -7.08
C LEU A 589 19.03 14.80 -8.02
N ALA A 590 18.37 13.95 -8.79
CA ALA A 590 17.19 14.37 -9.53
C ALA A 590 16.20 15.00 -8.55
N GLU A 591 15.70 16.20 -8.85
CA GLU A 591 14.91 17.05 -7.95
C GLU A 591 13.67 16.37 -7.35
N GLY A 592 13.24 15.22 -7.89
CA GLY A 592 12.18 14.39 -7.32
C GLY A 592 12.52 13.69 -5.99
N GLU A 593 13.80 13.62 -5.59
CA GLU A 593 14.23 12.96 -4.35
C GLU A 593 14.60 13.94 -3.22
N LYS A 594 14.83 15.22 -3.51
CA LYS A 594 15.09 16.24 -2.47
C LYS A 594 13.83 16.75 -1.78
N SER A 595 12.66 16.60 -2.41
CA SER A 595 11.37 16.95 -1.80
C SER A 595 10.86 15.89 -0.79
N GLN A 596 11.68 14.91 -0.43
CA GLN A 596 11.37 13.76 0.44
C GLN A 596 11.18 14.09 1.94
N LYS A 597 11.05 15.38 2.31
CA LYS A 597 10.72 15.77 3.68
C LYS A 597 9.21 15.82 3.98
N MET A 598 8.36 15.29 3.10
CA MET A 598 6.91 15.38 3.26
C MET A 598 6.22 14.01 3.26
N VAL A 599 5.72 13.67 4.46
CA VAL A 599 4.47 12.94 4.67
C VAL A 599 4.48 11.46 4.27
N LEU A 600 5.38 10.70 4.88
CA LEU A 600 5.11 9.32 5.28
C LEU A 600 5.56 9.25 6.75
N ILE A 601 4.57 9.09 7.64
CA ILE A 601 4.56 9.47 9.06
C ILE A 601 4.39 10.98 9.28
N HIS A 602 3.16 11.51 9.06
CA HIS A 602 2.72 12.61 9.92
C HIS A 602 2.33 11.99 11.26
N ASP A 603 3.11 12.29 12.30
CA ASP A 603 2.66 12.64 13.65
C ASP A 603 1.61 11.81 14.42
N LEU A 604 1.25 10.60 13.98
CA LEU A 604 0.41 9.72 14.79
C LEU A 604 1.19 8.99 15.90
N SER A 605 2.54 9.04 15.91
CA SER A 605 3.33 8.44 17.01
C SER A 605 3.57 9.36 18.23
N SER A 606 3.03 10.59 18.27
CA SER A 606 3.18 11.45 19.47
C SER A 606 1.91 12.10 20.02
N LYS A 607 0.74 11.84 19.44
CA LYS A 607 -0.54 12.17 20.08
C LYS A 607 -1.39 10.95 20.42
N CYS A 608 -1.15 9.80 19.79
CA CYS A 608 -1.96 8.58 20.01
C CYS A 608 -1.61 7.78 21.27
N PHE A 609 -0.59 8.17 22.05
CA PHE A 609 -0.24 7.51 23.31
C PHE A 609 0.15 8.53 24.38
N LYS A 610 -0.81 9.40 24.72
CA LYS A 610 -0.96 9.87 26.10
C LYS A 610 -2.21 9.21 26.63
N ASN A 611 -2.06 8.00 27.14
CA ASN A 611 -2.85 7.48 28.25
C ASN A 611 -2.01 6.37 28.87
N ASP A 612 -1.73 6.58 30.15
CA ASP A 612 -1.00 5.69 31.04
C ASP A 612 -1.70 4.32 31.15
N GLU A 613 -0.92 3.24 31.05
CA GLU A 613 -0.87 2.03 31.90
C GLU A 613 -0.14 0.88 31.19
#